data_AF-A0A8S3RC23-F1
#
_entry.id   AF-A0A8S3RC23-F1
#
_cell.length_a   1.000
_cell.length_b   1.000
_cell.length_c   1.000
_cell.angle_alpha   90.00
_cell.angle_beta   90.00
_cell.angle_gamma   90.00
#
_symmetry.space_group_name_H-M   'P 1'
#
loop_
_entity.id
_entity.type
_entity.pdbx_description
1 polymer ?
#
loop_
_entity_poly.entity_id
_entity_poly.type
_entity_poly.pdbx_seq_one_letter_code
_entity_poly.pdbx_strand_id
1 'polypeptide(L)'
;MYRFKKVSITTLRDKTVQGAKEFLETGKINAKNILFQVGSNDLEAKQPTNVVEEIEQLIVDTKKSMPESQIIISQILPRFYRNQNMDQEFEVKRVECNQLLYELCKQYEAYYVQHENLTQVHFQDGIHLNKQRGIKLYVRNLKEIVNPLIGVKNDDQDNSRNHHVREKPDGAPNYTRYRQPNKMYNDRKYSEIDMTFKWETISKEKLYTVLEEISTRDEILGYENTPFEINCSGVERAEQQLNNIFKTLTMRSCKIIKSFRKKKLKKKKPWEDRELADVKKTVSNLAKLLRINPYNLNLRNNFLGHCKLCKKLIKRKKNQFEKEIFSQLSALRDTDPKQY
;
A
#
# COMPACT_ATOMS: atom_id res chain seq x y z
N MET A 1 -21.38 -4.43 -26.18
CA MET A 1 -22.35 -3.86 -25.22
C MET A 1 -22.19 -4.61 -23.89
N TYR A 2 -21.45 -4.08 -22.92
CA TYR A 2 -21.27 -4.75 -21.63
C TYR A 2 -22.55 -4.61 -20.81
N ARG A 3 -23.39 -5.66 -20.78
CA ARG A 3 -24.47 -5.74 -19.78
C ARG A 3 -23.79 -5.90 -18.42
N PHE A 4 -23.86 -4.87 -17.59
CA PHE A 4 -23.39 -4.96 -16.20
C PHE A 4 -24.08 -6.14 -15.52
N LYS A 5 -23.33 -7.19 -15.17
CA LYS A 5 -23.84 -8.26 -14.31
C LYS A 5 -24.26 -7.61 -12.99
N LYS A 6 -25.48 -7.88 -12.53
CA LYS A 6 -25.99 -7.37 -11.26
C LYS A 6 -25.15 -7.99 -10.13
N VAL A 7 -24.30 -7.17 -9.50
CA VAL A 7 -23.54 -7.57 -8.30
C VAL A 7 -24.30 -7.04 -7.09
N SER A 8 -24.73 -7.93 -6.20
CA SER A 8 -25.25 -7.55 -4.88
C SER A 8 -24.13 -7.69 -3.87
N ILE A 9 -23.82 -6.63 -3.13
CA ILE A 9 -22.83 -6.65 -2.05
C ILE A 9 -23.58 -6.41 -0.75
N THR A 10 -23.57 -7.40 0.13
CA THR A 10 -24.07 -7.25 1.50
C THR A 10 -22.88 -7.28 2.44
N THR A 11 -22.68 -6.20 3.20
CA THR A 11 -21.65 -6.12 4.23
C THR A 11 -22.30 -6.28 5.58
N LEU A 12 -21.88 -7.29 6.34
CA LEU A 12 -22.28 -7.46 7.73
C LEU A 12 -21.15 -6.91 8.60
N ARG A 13 -21.39 -5.78 9.28
CA ARG A 13 -20.38 -5.18 10.16
C ARG A 13 -20.22 -6.01 11.43
N ASP A 14 -18.98 -6.12 11.90
CA ASP A 14 -18.60 -6.74 13.17
C ASP A 14 -19.08 -8.19 13.36
N LYS A 15 -19.34 -8.90 12.25
CA LYS A 15 -19.81 -10.29 12.33
C LYS A 15 -18.66 -11.26 12.49
N THR A 16 -18.88 -12.18 13.41
CA THR A 16 -18.16 -13.44 13.57
C THR A 16 -18.56 -14.44 12.48
N VAL A 17 -17.92 -15.61 12.45
CA VAL A 17 -18.35 -16.74 11.60
C VAL A 17 -19.81 -17.11 11.89
N GLN A 18 -20.21 -17.15 13.17
CA GLN A 18 -21.60 -17.38 13.58
C GLN A 18 -22.56 -16.33 12.99
N GLY A 19 -22.17 -15.05 12.99
CA GLY A 19 -22.97 -13.99 12.39
C GLY A 19 -23.17 -14.13 10.88
N ALA A 20 -22.23 -14.79 10.18
CA ALA A 20 -22.39 -15.14 8.78
C ALA A 20 -23.35 -16.33 8.58
N LYS A 21 -23.33 -17.33 9.47
CA LYS A 21 -24.29 -18.45 9.46
C LYS A 21 -25.73 -17.97 9.61
N GLU A 22 -26.00 -17.14 10.63
CA GLU A 22 -27.32 -16.53 10.87
C GLU A 22 -27.83 -15.78 9.63
N PHE A 23 -26.94 -15.09 8.91
CA PHE A 23 -27.29 -14.36 7.70
C PHE A 23 -27.63 -15.28 6.52
N LEU A 24 -26.96 -16.42 6.40
CA LEU A 24 -27.32 -17.43 5.38
C LEU A 24 -28.67 -18.09 5.69
N GLU A 25 -28.96 -18.36 6.96
CA GLU A 25 -30.23 -18.98 7.38
C GLU A 25 -31.43 -18.05 7.19
N THR A 26 -31.28 -16.77 7.52
CA THR A 26 -32.36 -15.78 7.46
C THR A 26 -32.45 -15.09 6.10
N GLY A 27 -31.36 -15.06 5.34
CA GLY A 27 -31.27 -14.39 4.05
C GLY A 27 -31.79 -15.26 2.91
N LYS A 28 -32.74 -14.74 2.12
CA LYS A 28 -33.06 -15.31 0.81
C LYS A 28 -31.97 -14.96 -0.20
N ILE A 29 -30.85 -15.66 -0.12
CA ILE A 29 -29.69 -15.47 -0.99
C ILE A 29 -29.66 -16.59 -2.03
N ASN A 30 -29.52 -16.22 -3.29
CA ASN A 30 -29.23 -17.17 -4.38
C ASN A 30 -28.08 -16.59 -5.18
N ALA A 31 -26.85 -17.00 -4.83
CA ALA A 31 -25.63 -16.48 -5.42
C ALA A 31 -24.84 -17.62 -6.09
N LYS A 32 -24.32 -17.35 -7.28
CA LYS A 32 -23.43 -18.30 -7.99
C LYS A 32 -22.01 -18.33 -7.43
N ASN A 33 -21.57 -17.24 -6.82
CA ASN A 33 -20.24 -17.09 -6.24
C ASN A 33 -20.39 -16.42 -4.88
N ILE A 34 -19.75 -16.98 -3.85
CA ILE A 34 -19.83 -16.49 -2.47
C ILE A 34 -18.42 -16.31 -1.95
N LEU A 35 -18.11 -15.11 -1.47
CA LEU A 35 -16.82 -14.76 -0.88
C LEU A 35 -16.97 -14.66 0.65
N PHE A 36 -16.25 -15.49 1.38
CA PHE A 36 -16.13 -15.40 2.83
C PHE A 36 -14.85 -14.64 3.21
N GLN A 37 -15.04 -13.44 3.78
CA GLN A 37 -14.02 -12.68 4.49
C GLN A 37 -14.49 -12.53 5.95
N VAL A 38 -14.34 -13.60 6.72
CA VAL A 38 -14.78 -13.69 8.12
C VAL A 38 -13.72 -14.39 8.97
N GLY A 39 -13.94 -14.52 10.28
CA GLY A 39 -13.04 -15.24 11.20
C GLY A 39 -11.97 -14.37 11.86
N SER A 40 -11.63 -13.19 11.32
CA SER A 40 -10.62 -12.33 11.93
C SER A 40 -10.98 -11.87 13.35
N ASN A 41 -12.27 -11.60 13.61
CA ASN A 41 -12.75 -11.21 14.95
C ASN A 41 -12.84 -12.42 15.88
N ASP A 42 -13.24 -13.58 15.37
CA ASP A 42 -13.27 -14.83 16.13
C ASP A 42 -11.88 -15.24 16.62
N LEU A 43 -10.87 -15.04 15.78
CA LEU A 43 -9.49 -15.40 16.06
C LEU A 43 -8.86 -14.59 17.20
N GLU A 44 -9.44 -13.45 17.60
CA GLU A 44 -9.02 -12.74 18.81
C GLU A 44 -9.30 -13.57 20.08
N ALA A 45 -10.40 -14.32 20.09
CA ALA A 45 -10.89 -15.03 21.27
C ALA A 45 -10.79 -16.57 21.17
N LYS A 46 -10.59 -17.11 19.96
CA LYS A 46 -10.60 -18.56 19.69
C LYS A 46 -9.25 -19.05 19.18
N GLN A 47 -9.03 -20.36 19.30
CA GLN A 47 -7.91 -21.02 18.64
C GLN A 47 -8.16 -21.15 17.13
N PRO A 48 -7.10 -21.16 16.30
CA PRO A 48 -7.20 -21.34 14.86
C PRO A 48 -8.09 -22.51 14.42
N THR A 49 -7.94 -23.67 15.04
CA THR A 49 -8.73 -24.89 14.76
C THR A 49 -10.22 -24.65 14.88
N ASN A 50 -10.67 -24.02 15.98
CA ASN A 50 -12.08 -23.78 16.22
C ASN A 50 -12.68 -22.79 15.20
N VAL A 51 -11.90 -21.77 14.79
CA VAL A 51 -12.34 -20.82 13.75
C VAL A 51 -12.50 -21.54 12.40
N VAL A 52 -11.58 -22.46 12.07
CA VAL A 52 -11.61 -23.25 10.84
C VAL A 52 -12.79 -24.22 10.84
N GLU A 53 -13.04 -24.94 11.93
CA GLU A 53 -14.21 -25.83 12.09
C GLU A 53 -15.54 -25.05 11.91
N GLU A 54 -15.63 -23.84 12.45
CA GLU A 54 -16.81 -23.00 12.25
C GLU A 54 -16.98 -22.57 10.79
N ILE A 55 -15.88 -22.27 10.09
CA ILE A 55 -15.88 -21.92 8.66
C ILE A 55 -16.18 -23.16 7.80
N GLU A 56 -15.70 -24.34 8.18
CA GLU A 56 -16.05 -25.61 7.53
C GLU A 56 -17.56 -25.84 7.60
N GLN A 57 -18.16 -25.70 8.78
CA GLN A 57 -19.61 -25.82 8.90
C GLN A 57 -20.34 -24.75 8.07
N LEU A 58 -19.82 -23.52 8.01
CA LEU A 58 -20.37 -22.47 7.13
C LEU A 58 -20.33 -22.88 5.64
N ILE A 59 -19.26 -23.53 5.19
CA ILE A 59 -19.12 -24.09 3.83
C ILE A 59 -20.18 -25.19 3.60
N VAL A 60 -20.32 -26.12 4.53
CA VAL A 60 -21.31 -27.22 4.47
C VAL A 60 -22.73 -26.67 4.35
N ASP A 61 -23.10 -25.72 5.21
CA ASP A 61 -24.44 -25.10 5.22
C ASP A 61 -24.71 -24.31 3.92
N THR A 62 -23.68 -23.65 3.41
CA THR A 62 -23.72 -22.95 2.12
C THR A 62 -23.94 -23.92 0.97
N LYS A 63 -23.23 -25.04 0.94
CA LYS A 63 -23.41 -26.07 -0.11
C LYS A 63 -24.76 -26.77 -0.01
N LYS A 64 -25.30 -26.94 1.20
CA LYS A 64 -26.65 -27.48 1.39
C LYS A 64 -27.73 -26.55 0.85
N SER A 65 -27.60 -25.25 1.09
CA SER A 65 -28.59 -24.23 0.68
C SER A 65 -28.42 -23.77 -0.78
N MET A 66 -27.18 -23.75 -1.27
CA MET A 66 -26.80 -23.31 -2.62
C MET A 66 -25.77 -24.29 -3.23
N PRO A 67 -26.20 -25.50 -3.65
CA PRO A 67 -25.30 -26.56 -4.13
C PRO A 67 -24.38 -26.13 -5.29
N GLU A 68 -24.93 -25.32 -6.20
CA GLU A 68 -24.24 -24.83 -7.40
C GLU A 68 -23.33 -23.62 -7.16
N SER A 69 -23.26 -23.10 -5.93
CA SER A 69 -22.44 -21.94 -5.63
C SER A 69 -20.95 -22.28 -5.57
N GLN A 70 -20.11 -21.43 -6.16
CA GLN A 70 -18.67 -21.47 -5.95
C GLN A 70 -18.32 -20.69 -4.68
N ILE A 71 -17.54 -21.33 -3.82
CA ILE A 71 -17.11 -20.73 -2.55
C ILE A 71 -15.67 -20.24 -2.70
N ILE A 72 -15.45 -19.01 -2.24
CA ILE A 72 -14.16 -18.37 -2.21
C ILE A 72 -13.88 -17.97 -0.76
N ILE A 73 -12.77 -18.44 -0.20
CA ILE A 73 -12.30 -18.07 1.13
C ILE A 73 -11.16 -17.08 0.98
N SER A 74 -11.31 -15.93 1.63
CA SER A 74 -10.27 -14.93 1.68
C SER A 74 -9.40 -15.12 2.91
N GLN A 75 -8.09 -15.02 2.74
CA GLN A 75 -7.13 -15.05 3.82
C GLN A 75 -7.51 -14.06 4.94
N ILE A 76 -7.33 -14.46 6.20
CA ILE A 76 -7.40 -13.56 7.35
C ILE A 76 -6.23 -12.58 7.24
N LEU A 77 -6.58 -11.29 7.11
CA LEU A 77 -5.63 -10.20 6.91
C LEU A 77 -4.79 -9.97 8.17
N PRO A 78 -3.52 -9.51 8.03
CA PRO A 78 -2.72 -9.11 9.16
C PRO A 78 -3.38 -7.95 9.92
N ARG A 79 -3.12 -7.91 11.22
CA ARG A 79 -3.43 -6.76 12.07
C ARG A 79 -2.12 -6.20 12.59
N PHE A 80 -2.11 -4.90 12.86
CA PHE A 80 -0.95 -4.14 13.31
C PHE A 80 -1.35 -3.36 14.56
N TYR A 81 -1.44 -4.06 15.69
CA TYR A 81 -1.83 -3.48 16.97
C TYR A 81 -0.75 -2.50 17.47
N ARG A 82 -1.14 -1.57 18.36
CA ARG A 82 -0.17 -0.68 19.03
C ARG A 82 0.71 -1.43 20.04
N ASN A 83 0.20 -2.51 20.60
CA ASN A 83 0.90 -3.38 21.53
C ASN A 83 1.59 -4.49 20.73
N GLN A 84 2.92 -4.50 20.73
CA GLN A 84 3.73 -5.48 19.98
C GLN A 84 3.42 -6.93 20.39
N ASN A 85 3.11 -7.17 21.66
CA ASN A 85 2.83 -8.54 22.14
C ASN A 85 1.51 -9.07 21.59
N MET A 86 0.47 -8.22 21.53
CA MET A 86 -0.81 -8.59 20.91
C MET A 86 -0.68 -8.81 19.41
N ASP A 87 0.24 -8.06 18.77
CA ASP A 87 0.54 -8.20 17.35
C ASP A 87 1.13 -9.57 17.04
N GLN A 88 2.12 -9.99 17.82
CA GLN A 88 2.80 -11.28 17.65
C GLN A 88 1.85 -12.46 17.92
N GLU A 89 1.08 -12.42 19.01
CA GLU A 89 0.15 -13.52 19.35
C GLU A 89 -0.92 -13.69 18.25
N PHE A 90 -1.51 -12.58 17.81
CA PHE A 90 -2.50 -12.61 16.73
C PHE A 90 -1.89 -13.10 15.43
N GLU A 91 -0.67 -12.65 15.10
CA GLU A 91 0.01 -13.05 13.86
C GLU A 91 0.32 -14.54 13.82
N VAL A 92 0.76 -15.14 14.93
CA VAL A 92 0.98 -16.60 15.02
C VAL A 92 -0.33 -17.36 14.76
N LYS A 93 -1.41 -16.99 15.48
CA LYS A 93 -2.74 -17.58 15.27
C LYS A 93 -3.22 -17.39 13.83
N ARG A 94 -2.97 -16.22 13.23
CA ARG A 94 -3.37 -15.89 11.87
C ARG A 94 -2.66 -16.73 10.83
N VAL A 95 -1.35 -16.93 10.96
CA VAL A 95 -0.56 -17.77 10.05
C VAL A 95 -1.06 -19.21 10.11
N GLU A 96 -1.22 -19.76 11.31
CA GLU A 96 -1.75 -21.12 11.51
C GLU A 96 -3.17 -21.26 10.93
N CYS A 97 -4.09 -20.35 11.27
CA CYS A 97 -5.46 -20.38 10.78
C CYS A 97 -5.52 -20.32 9.25
N ASN A 98 -4.69 -19.48 8.62
CA ASN A 98 -4.64 -19.36 7.16
C ASN A 98 -4.08 -20.61 6.48
N GLN A 99 -3.13 -21.30 7.10
CA GLN A 99 -2.64 -22.58 6.59
C GLN A 99 -3.76 -23.63 6.64
N LEU A 100 -4.49 -23.71 7.75
CA LEU A 100 -5.63 -24.63 7.89
C LEU A 100 -6.76 -24.29 6.90
N LEU A 101 -7.07 -23.01 6.69
CA LEU A 101 -8.05 -22.56 5.70
C LEU A 101 -7.65 -22.95 4.27
N TYR A 102 -6.36 -22.88 3.94
CA TYR A 102 -5.85 -23.29 2.64
C TYR A 102 -6.06 -24.80 2.40
N GLU A 103 -5.76 -25.64 3.38
CA GLU A 103 -6.00 -27.09 3.28
C GLU A 103 -7.52 -27.40 3.22
N LEU A 104 -8.33 -26.72 4.03
CA LEU A 104 -9.79 -26.82 3.99
C LEU A 104 -10.34 -26.48 2.60
N CYS A 105 -9.80 -25.46 1.93
CA CYS A 105 -10.21 -25.11 0.58
C CYS A 105 -9.95 -26.24 -0.42
N LYS A 106 -8.85 -26.97 -0.30
CA LYS A 106 -8.58 -28.14 -1.15
C LYS A 106 -9.60 -29.26 -0.92
N GLN A 107 -9.94 -29.52 0.35
CA GLN A 107 -10.90 -30.57 0.71
C GLN A 107 -12.30 -30.32 0.13
N TYR A 108 -12.75 -29.05 0.10
CA TYR A 108 -14.09 -28.68 -0.34
C TYR A 108 -14.15 -28.09 -1.76
N GLU A 109 -13.06 -28.22 -2.53
CA GLU A 109 -12.93 -27.63 -3.87
C GLU A 109 -13.29 -26.13 -3.91
N ALA A 110 -12.98 -25.42 -2.83
CA ALA A 110 -13.17 -23.97 -2.72
C ALA A 110 -11.92 -23.22 -3.19
N TYR A 111 -12.10 -21.95 -3.56
CA TYR A 111 -11.00 -21.09 -3.98
C TYR A 111 -10.42 -20.35 -2.78
N TYR A 112 -9.10 -20.35 -2.63
CA TYR A 112 -8.41 -19.59 -1.59
C TYR A 112 -7.76 -18.32 -2.18
N VAL A 113 -7.97 -17.17 -1.56
CA VAL A 113 -7.38 -15.89 -1.99
C VAL A 113 -6.32 -15.43 -0.99
N GLN A 114 -5.09 -15.28 -1.49
CA GLN A 114 -3.95 -14.81 -0.70
C GLN A 114 -3.77 -13.28 -0.76
N HIS A 115 -3.29 -12.75 0.35
CA HIS A 115 -3.12 -11.32 0.62
C HIS A 115 -1.79 -10.98 1.29
N GLU A 116 -0.76 -11.83 1.11
CA GLU A 116 0.57 -11.67 1.71
C GLU A 116 1.28 -10.35 1.36
N ASN A 117 0.89 -9.72 0.24
CA ASN A 117 1.41 -8.43 -0.18
C ASN A 117 0.81 -7.22 0.57
N LEU A 118 -0.14 -7.41 1.49
CA LEU A 118 -0.71 -6.35 2.32
C LEU A 118 0.12 -6.11 3.59
N THR A 119 0.93 -5.05 3.55
CA THR A 119 1.71 -4.57 4.71
C THR A 119 1.02 -3.44 5.47
N GLN A 120 1.56 -3.02 6.63
CA GLN A 120 1.02 -1.97 7.51
C GLN A 120 0.60 -0.67 6.79
N VAL A 121 1.32 -0.25 5.74
CA VAL A 121 1.00 0.96 4.95
C VAL A 121 -0.36 0.90 4.23
N HIS A 122 -0.93 -0.29 4.12
CA HIS A 122 -2.23 -0.54 3.50
C HIS A 122 -3.40 -0.41 4.49
N PHE A 123 -3.12 -0.23 5.77
CA PHE A 123 -4.12 -0.13 6.84
C PHE A 123 -4.26 1.32 7.32
N GLN A 124 -5.42 1.69 7.85
CA GLN A 124 -5.68 3.06 8.37
C GLN A 124 -5.48 3.16 9.89
N ASP A 125 -5.80 2.09 10.61
CA ASP A 125 -5.78 1.98 12.08
C ASP A 125 -5.10 0.69 12.56
N GLY A 126 -4.44 -0.02 11.64
CA GLY A 126 -3.80 -1.31 11.88
C GLY A 126 -4.73 -2.51 11.69
N ILE A 127 -6.05 -2.34 11.60
CA ILE A 127 -7.01 -3.45 11.44
C ILE A 127 -7.77 -3.32 10.12
N HIS A 128 -8.23 -2.11 9.81
CA HIS A 128 -9.01 -1.83 8.61
C HIS A 128 -8.12 -1.33 7.47
N LEU A 129 -8.39 -1.83 6.26
CA LEU A 129 -7.73 -1.37 5.05
C LEU A 129 -8.05 0.09 4.75
N ASN A 130 -7.04 0.87 4.39
CA ASN A 130 -7.25 2.22 3.91
C ASN A 130 -7.83 2.20 2.47
N LYS A 131 -8.70 3.17 2.18
CA LYS A 131 -9.44 3.23 0.90
C LYS A 131 -8.54 3.40 -0.32
N GLN A 132 -7.40 4.08 -0.18
CA GLN A 132 -6.59 4.49 -1.33
C GLN A 132 -5.67 3.41 -1.85
N ARG A 133 -5.06 2.64 -0.96
CA ARG A 133 -4.06 1.62 -1.31
C ARG A 133 -4.49 0.22 -0.88
N GLY A 134 -4.92 0.05 0.36
CA GLY A 134 -5.30 -1.25 0.90
C GLY A 134 -6.44 -1.89 0.14
N ILE A 135 -7.59 -1.20 0.03
CA ILE A 135 -8.75 -1.71 -0.71
C ILE A 135 -8.41 -1.99 -2.18
N LYS A 136 -7.57 -1.15 -2.81
CA LYS A 136 -7.19 -1.35 -4.21
C LYS A 136 -6.37 -2.62 -4.41
N LEU A 137 -5.39 -2.86 -3.54
CA LEU A 137 -4.53 -4.05 -3.62
C LEU A 137 -5.32 -5.31 -3.26
N TYR A 138 -6.14 -5.25 -2.21
CA TYR A 138 -7.05 -6.31 -1.82
C TYR A 138 -7.98 -6.74 -2.97
N VAL A 139 -8.65 -5.76 -3.61
CA VAL A 139 -9.52 -6.03 -4.77
C VAL A 139 -8.72 -6.57 -5.97
N ARG A 140 -7.46 -6.15 -6.14
CA ARG A 140 -6.60 -6.70 -7.21
C ARG A 140 -6.37 -8.20 -7.01
N ASN A 141 -5.98 -8.61 -5.81
CA ASN A 141 -5.78 -10.03 -5.49
C ASN A 141 -7.09 -10.82 -5.64
N LEU A 142 -8.22 -10.27 -5.20
CA LEU A 142 -9.54 -10.92 -5.41
C LEU A 142 -9.85 -11.12 -6.89
N LYS A 143 -9.59 -10.12 -7.73
CA LYS A 143 -9.87 -10.20 -9.17
C LYS A 143 -9.10 -11.32 -9.87
N GLU A 144 -7.89 -11.63 -9.42
CA GLU A 144 -7.08 -12.71 -9.99
C GLU A 144 -7.81 -14.07 -9.92
N ILE A 145 -8.56 -14.29 -8.84
CA ILE A 145 -9.37 -15.50 -8.63
C ILE A 145 -10.79 -15.34 -9.15
N VAL A 146 -11.47 -14.23 -8.83
CA VAL A 146 -12.91 -14.05 -9.10
C VAL A 146 -13.19 -13.85 -10.59
N ASN A 147 -12.37 -13.09 -11.32
CA ASN A 147 -12.67 -12.73 -12.71
C ASN A 147 -12.84 -13.96 -13.62
N PRO A 148 -11.94 -14.97 -13.60
CA PRO A 148 -12.15 -16.22 -14.32
C PRO A 148 -13.49 -16.89 -14.02
N LEU A 149 -13.89 -16.95 -12.74
CA LEU A 149 -15.13 -17.60 -12.29
C LEU A 149 -16.38 -16.92 -12.82
N ILE A 150 -16.34 -15.59 -12.97
CA ILE A 150 -17.44 -14.82 -13.53
C ILE A 150 -17.31 -14.58 -15.05
N GLY A 151 -16.34 -15.21 -15.72
CA GLY A 151 -16.12 -15.08 -17.15
C GLY A 151 -15.67 -13.67 -17.59
N VAL A 152 -15.03 -12.92 -16.70
CA VAL A 152 -14.39 -11.64 -17.03
C VAL A 152 -12.95 -11.92 -17.46
N LYS A 153 -12.60 -11.54 -18.68
CA LYS A 153 -11.22 -11.61 -19.15
C LYS A 153 -10.36 -10.58 -18.40
N ASN A 154 -9.18 -10.99 -17.95
CA ASN A 154 -8.23 -10.11 -17.28
C ASN A 154 -7.52 -9.22 -18.33
N ASP A 155 -8.26 -8.27 -18.90
CA ASP A 155 -7.75 -7.36 -19.94
C ASP A 155 -6.60 -6.45 -19.42
N ASP A 156 -6.45 -6.34 -18.08
CA ASP A 156 -5.39 -5.56 -17.43
C ASP A 156 -4.00 -6.23 -17.49
N GLN A 157 -3.90 -7.55 -17.74
CA GLN A 157 -2.58 -8.20 -17.87
C GLN A 157 -1.93 -7.96 -19.24
N ASP A 158 -2.73 -7.76 -20.30
CA ASP A 158 -2.22 -7.62 -21.67
C ASP A 158 -1.58 -6.25 -21.95
N ASN A 159 -2.00 -5.20 -21.23
CA ASN A 159 -1.41 -3.86 -21.35
C ASN A 159 -0.02 -3.73 -20.70
N SER A 160 0.46 -4.76 -20.03
CA SER A 160 1.83 -4.80 -19.46
C SER A 160 2.85 -5.51 -20.36
N ARG A 161 2.43 -6.26 -21.38
CA ARG A 161 3.32 -7.06 -22.24
C ARG A 161 3.40 -6.63 -23.70
N ASN A 162 2.45 -5.86 -24.23
CA ASN A 162 2.51 -5.38 -25.62
C ASN A 162 3.05 -3.95 -25.74
N HIS A 163 4.34 -3.77 -25.42
CA HIS A 163 5.15 -2.77 -26.12
C HIS A 163 5.64 -3.40 -27.43
N HIS A 164 4.73 -3.56 -28.41
CA HIS A 164 5.16 -3.74 -29.80
C HIS A 164 5.96 -2.51 -30.21
N VAL A 165 7.26 -2.72 -30.39
CA VAL A 165 8.14 -1.83 -31.12
C VAL A 165 7.54 -1.66 -32.52
N ARG A 166 6.85 -0.54 -32.75
CA ARG A 166 6.58 -0.07 -34.10
C ARG A 166 7.94 0.26 -34.70
N GLU A 167 8.43 -0.58 -35.61
CA GLU A 167 9.50 -0.21 -36.53
C GLU A 167 9.08 1.10 -37.21
N LYS A 168 9.90 2.13 -37.04
CA LYS A 168 9.74 3.39 -37.76
C LYS A 168 10.62 3.35 -39.00
N PRO A 169 10.21 3.98 -40.11
CA PRO A 169 11.04 4.11 -41.30
C PRO A 169 12.32 4.89 -41.00
N ASP A 170 13.38 4.52 -41.70
CA ASP A 170 14.73 5.03 -41.55
C ASP A 170 14.81 6.56 -41.65
N GLY A 171 15.56 7.18 -40.74
CA GLY A 171 16.04 8.57 -40.90
C GLY A 171 15.66 9.60 -39.84
N ALA A 172 14.95 9.26 -38.76
CA ALA A 172 14.67 10.21 -37.67
C ALA A 172 15.68 10.10 -36.51
N PRO A 173 16.25 11.22 -36.00
CA PRO A 173 17.17 11.17 -34.85
C PRO A 173 16.48 10.60 -33.61
N ASN A 174 17.19 9.67 -32.98
CA ASN A 174 16.69 8.74 -31.97
C ASN A 174 16.44 9.44 -30.62
N TYR A 175 15.28 10.09 -30.45
CA TYR A 175 14.76 10.45 -29.13
C TYR A 175 13.88 9.32 -28.60
N THR A 176 14.51 8.29 -28.04
CA THR A 176 13.82 7.30 -27.21
C THR A 176 13.27 7.98 -25.96
N ARG A 177 12.01 8.45 -26.04
CA ARG A 177 11.20 8.71 -24.85
C ARG A 177 10.93 7.36 -24.19
N TYR A 178 11.81 6.96 -23.28
CA TYR A 178 11.53 5.94 -22.29
C TYR A 178 10.24 6.33 -21.55
N ARG A 179 9.13 5.73 -21.95
CA ARG A 179 7.89 5.75 -21.18
C ARG A 179 8.15 4.81 -20.01
N GLN A 180 8.45 5.40 -18.86
CA GLN A 180 8.75 4.61 -17.66
C GLN A 180 7.57 3.66 -17.35
N PRO A 181 7.86 2.41 -16.96
CA PRO A 181 6.83 1.49 -16.47
C PRO A 181 6.11 2.14 -15.28
N ASN A 182 4.84 1.82 -15.17
CA ASN A 182 3.89 2.39 -14.21
C ASN A 182 4.54 2.72 -12.86
N LYS A 183 4.55 4.02 -12.54
CA LYS A 183 5.00 4.55 -11.26
C LYS A 183 4.24 3.84 -10.14
N MET A 184 4.93 2.92 -9.45
CA MET A 184 4.68 2.67 -8.04
C MET A 184 4.65 4.03 -7.34
N TYR A 185 3.51 4.36 -6.75
CA TYR A 185 3.34 5.59 -5.99
C TYR A 185 4.10 5.45 -4.67
N ASN A 186 5.41 5.72 -4.71
CA ASN A 186 6.26 5.87 -3.54
C ASN A 186 5.60 6.81 -2.53
N ASP A 187 5.50 6.30 -1.31
CA ASP A 187 5.37 7.11 -0.12
C ASP A 187 6.44 8.18 -0.10
N ARG A 188 6.02 9.42 -0.30
CA ARG A 188 6.86 10.59 -0.04
C ARG A 188 6.23 11.43 1.04
N LYS A 189 6.57 11.08 2.28
CA LYS A 189 6.70 12.04 3.37
C LYS A 189 8.13 12.02 3.93
N TYR A 190 9.06 12.46 3.07
CA TYR A 190 10.37 13.05 3.37
C TYR A 190 11.08 12.59 4.64
N SER A 191 12.06 11.69 4.54
CA SER A 191 13.43 11.94 5.00
C SER A 191 14.26 10.68 4.78
N GLU A 192 14.51 10.40 3.52
CA GLU A 192 15.78 9.88 3.04
C GLU A 192 15.84 10.39 1.59
N ILE A 193 16.98 10.89 1.17
CA ILE A 193 17.19 11.13 -0.25
C ILE A 193 17.14 9.72 -0.84
N ASP A 194 16.02 9.39 -1.47
CA ASP A 194 15.78 8.14 -2.18
C ASP A 194 16.88 8.06 -3.26
N MET A 195 18.02 7.48 -2.90
CA MET A 195 19.17 7.32 -3.77
C MET A 195 18.76 6.22 -4.73
N THR A 196 18.24 6.62 -5.88
CA THR A 196 17.99 5.68 -6.96
C THR A 196 19.34 5.31 -7.56
N PHE A 197 19.80 4.10 -7.27
CA PHE A 197 20.93 3.51 -7.97
C PHE A 197 20.50 3.13 -9.38
N LYS A 198 21.34 3.45 -10.36
CA LYS A 198 21.13 3.01 -11.75
C LYS A 198 22.31 2.14 -12.13
N TRP A 199 22.02 0.91 -12.54
CA TRP A 199 22.99 0.04 -13.18
C TRP A 199 23.32 0.63 -14.56
N GLU A 200 24.56 1.06 -14.77
CA GLU A 200 25.08 1.46 -16.08
C GLU A 200 25.88 0.30 -16.67
N THR A 201 26.21 0.36 -17.97
CA THR A 201 27.00 -0.69 -18.63
C THR A 201 28.32 -0.97 -17.90
N ILE A 202 28.94 0.08 -17.34
CA ILE A 202 30.22 0.02 -16.60
C ILE A 202 30.03 -0.42 -15.13
N SER A 203 28.79 -0.55 -14.63
CA SER A 203 28.54 -0.89 -13.22
C SER A 203 28.98 -2.31 -12.87
N LYS A 204 28.99 -3.23 -13.85
CA LYS A 204 29.46 -4.60 -13.65
C LYS A 204 30.97 -4.64 -13.39
N GLU A 205 31.76 -3.97 -14.22
CA GLU A 205 33.21 -3.89 -14.07
C GLU A 205 33.57 -3.18 -12.77
N LYS A 206 32.87 -2.09 -12.43
CA LYS A 206 33.05 -1.40 -11.15
C LYS A 206 32.72 -2.28 -9.95
N LEU A 207 31.68 -3.11 -10.02
CA LEU A 207 31.38 -4.04 -8.95
C LEU A 207 32.53 -5.03 -8.74
N TYR A 208 33.09 -5.59 -9.81
CA TYR A 208 34.25 -6.48 -9.70
C TYR A 208 35.47 -5.76 -9.11
N THR A 209 35.78 -4.55 -9.57
CA THR A 209 36.87 -3.76 -8.98
C THR A 209 36.66 -3.52 -7.48
N VAL A 210 35.43 -3.17 -7.07
CA VAL A 210 35.11 -2.96 -5.65
C VAL A 210 35.22 -4.27 -4.85
N LEU A 211 34.82 -5.41 -5.42
CA LEU A 211 35.00 -6.73 -4.78
C LEU A 211 36.48 -7.15 -4.66
N GLU A 212 37.35 -6.62 -5.53
CA GLU A 212 38.79 -6.85 -5.46
C GLU A 212 39.51 -5.94 -4.46
N GLU A 213 38.89 -4.85 -4.00
CA GLU A 213 39.45 -3.97 -2.97
C GLU A 213 39.66 -4.73 -1.65
N ILE A 214 40.87 -4.60 -1.09
CA ILE A 214 41.25 -5.23 0.18
C ILE A 214 40.23 -4.92 1.29
N SER A 215 39.80 -3.66 1.41
CA SER A 215 38.82 -3.26 2.44
C SER A 215 37.49 -4.00 2.34
N THR A 216 37.05 -4.31 1.12
CA THR A 216 35.76 -4.99 0.89
C THR A 216 35.91 -6.49 1.11
N ARG A 217 37.05 -7.07 0.72
CA ARG A 217 37.39 -8.46 1.06
C ARG A 217 37.47 -8.66 2.56
N ASP A 218 38.12 -7.75 3.29
CA ASP A 218 38.22 -7.81 4.75
C ASP A 218 36.83 -7.71 5.42
N GLU A 219 35.92 -6.89 4.90
CA GLU A 219 34.54 -6.79 5.40
C GLU A 219 33.76 -8.10 5.17
N ILE A 220 33.91 -8.72 4.00
CA ILE A 220 33.27 -10.00 3.65
C ILE A 220 33.85 -11.14 4.50
N LEU A 221 35.18 -11.21 4.63
CA LEU A 221 35.86 -12.20 5.48
C LEU A 221 35.51 -11.99 6.95
N GLY A 222 35.35 -10.75 7.40
CA GLY A 222 34.88 -10.44 8.74
C GLY A 222 33.48 -10.99 9.00
N TYR A 223 32.58 -10.87 8.03
CA TYR A 223 31.24 -11.48 8.10
C TYR A 223 31.30 -13.02 8.10
N GLU A 224 32.10 -13.63 7.22
CA GLU A 224 32.27 -15.10 7.15
C GLU A 224 32.82 -15.69 8.45
N ASN A 225 33.75 -14.99 9.10
CA ASN A 225 34.36 -15.43 10.35
C ASN A 225 33.56 -15.03 11.61
N THR A 226 32.46 -14.28 11.48
CA THR A 226 31.63 -13.91 12.62
C THR A 226 30.82 -15.13 13.08
N PRO A 227 30.91 -15.57 14.35
CA PRO A 227 30.12 -16.69 14.85
C PRO A 227 28.63 -16.44 14.67
N PHE A 228 27.94 -17.36 14.00
CA PHE A 228 26.51 -17.27 13.80
C PHE A 228 25.76 -17.83 15.01
N GLU A 229 24.99 -16.98 15.69
CA GLU A 229 24.11 -17.42 16.76
C GLU A 229 22.83 -18.04 16.19
N ILE A 230 22.54 -19.29 16.57
CA ILE A 230 21.35 -20.03 16.10
C ILE A 230 20.12 -19.59 16.91
N ASN A 231 19.75 -18.32 16.82
CA ASN A 231 18.57 -17.72 17.42
C ASN A 231 18.05 -16.57 16.55
N CYS A 232 16.85 -16.05 16.84
CA CYS A 232 16.23 -14.98 16.04
C CYS A 232 17.11 -13.72 15.97
N SER A 233 17.72 -13.32 17.10
CA SER A 233 18.61 -12.15 17.17
C SER A 233 19.93 -12.35 16.40
N GLY A 234 20.38 -13.59 16.21
CA GLY A 234 21.52 -13.94 15.37
C GLY A 234 21.19 -13.79 13.88
N VAL A 235 20.00 -14.25 13.47
CA VAL A 235 19.49 -14.06 12.10
C VAL A 235 19.36 -12.58 11.76
N GLU A 236 18.75 -11.78 12.63
CA GLU A 236 18.56 -10.34 12.42
C GLU A 236 19.90 -9.59 12.30
N ARG A 237 20.89 -9.94 13.14
CA ARG A 237 22.24 -9.34 13.06
C ARG A 237 22.95 -9.73 11.77
N ALA A 238 22.89 -11.00 11.37
CA ALA A 238 23.50 -11.47 10.14
C ALA A 238 22.87 -10.77 8.91
N GLU A 239 21.55 -10.67 8.87
CA GLU A 239 20.83 -9.93 7.83
C GLU A 239 21.28 -8.45 7.79
N GLN A 240 21.38 -7.80 8.94
CA GLN A 240 21.80 -6.39 9.01
C GLN A 240 23.22 -6.19 8.51
N GLN A 241 24.16 -7.06 8.88
CA GLN A 241 25.55 -7.01 8.41
C GLN A 241 25.63 -7.24 6.90
N LEU A 242 24.94 -8.25 6.38
CA LEU A 242 24.91 -8.54 4.96
C LEU A 242 24.30 -7.39 4.15
N ASN A 243 23.22 -6.79 4.65
CA ASN A 243 22.61 -5.60 4.05
C ASN A 243 23.56 -4.40 4.02
N ASN A 244 24.38 -4.21 5.06
CA ASN A 244 25.39 -3.15 5.09
C ASN A 244 26.49 -3.38 4.04
N ILE A 245 26.98 -4.61 3.90
CA ILE A 245 27.95 -4.98 2.85
C ILE A 245 27.36 -4.69 1.47
N PHE A 246 26.14 -5.16 1.18
CA PHE A 246 25.49 -4.90 -0.11
C PHE A 246 25.26 -3.40 -0.36
N LYS A 247 24.91 -2.64 0.67
CA LYS A 247 24.74 -1.19 0.56
C LYS A 247 26.06 -0.51 0.22
N THR A 248 27.16 -0.88 0.87
CA THR A 248 28.51 -0.36 0.57
C THR A 248 28.92 -0.70 -0.87
N LEU A 249 28.79 -1.97 -1.27
CA LEU A 249 29.06 -2.43 -2.63
C LEU A 249 28.25 -1.66 -3.67
N THR A 250 26.96 -1.49 -3.43
CA THR A 250 26.05 -0.77 -4.33
C THR A 250 26.43 0.71 -4.43
N MET A 251 26.74 1.37 -3.31
CA MET A 251 27.15 2.78 -3.30
C MET A 251 28.44 3.04 -4.07
N ARG A 252 29.40 2.10 -4.06
CA ARG A 252 30.67 2.24 -4.77
C ARG A 252 30.58 1.82 -6.24
N SER A 253 29.81 0.79 -6.56
CA SER A 253 29.69 0.24 -7.93
C SER A 253 28.68 0.97 -8.81
N CYS A 254 27.62 1.52 -8.22
CA CYS A 254 26.56 2.21 -8.95
C CYS A 254 26.79 3.72 -9.01
N LYS A 255 26.36 4.33 -10.11
CA LYS A 255 26.26 5.78 -10.16
C LYS A 255 25.10 6.25 -9.30
N ILE A 256 25.41 7.04 -8.28
CA ILE A 256 24.40 7.74 -7.49
C ILE A 256 23.79 8.83 -8.35
N ILE A 257 22.64 8.56 -8.94
CA ILE A 257 21.84 9.62 -9.55
C ILE A 257 21.17 10.35 -8.39
N LYS A 258 21.78 11.45 -7.94
CA LYS A 258 21.03 12.47 -7.19
C LYS A 258 19.90 12.87 -8.11
N SER A 259 18.68 12.41 -7.84
CA SER A 259 17.52 12.83 -8.60
C SER A 259 17.30 14.31 -8.33
N PHE A 260 18.00 15.16 -9.08
CA PHE A 260 17.62 16.54 -9.29
C PHE A 260 16.34 16.49 -10.14
N ARG A 261 15.24 16.04 -9.52
CA ARG A 261 13.94 16.49 -9.95
C ARG A 261 14.03 17.99 -9.80
N LYS A 262 14.25 18.71 -10.91
CA LYS A 262 13.95 20.14 -11.01
C LYS A 262 12.55 20.24 -10.45
N LYS A 263 12.42 20.62 -9.17
CA LYS A 263 11.13 20.86 -8.56
C LYS A 263 10.61 21.99 -9.42
N LYS A 264 9.66 21.69 -10.33
CA LYS A 264 8.93 22.75 -11.02
C LYS A 264 8.55 23.71 -9.92
N LEU A 265 9.12 24.92 -9.96
CA LEU A 265 8.85 25.94 -8.95
C LEU A 265 7.33 26.02 -8.92
N LYS A 266 6.74 25.52 -7.82
CA LYS A 266 5.28 25.55 -7.70
C LYS A 266 4.97 27.04 -7.73
N LYS A 267 4.30 27.49 -8.79
CA LYS A 267 3.87 28.89 -8.90
C LYS A 267 3.18 29.21 -7.57
N LYS A 268 3.66 30.26 -6.89
CA LYS A 268 3.05 30.71 -5.64
C LYS A 268 1.57 30.93 -5.94
N LYS A 269 0.71 30.38 -5.07
CA LYS A 269 -0.72 30.61 -5.24
C LYS A 269 -0.99 32.09 -4.96
N PRO A 270 -1.80 32.78 -5.76
CA PRO A 270 -2.01 34.22 -5.62
C PRO A 270 -2.60 34.60 -4.25
N TRP A 271 -3.40 33.71 -3.66
CA TRP A 271 -3.99 33.88 -2.33
C TRP A 271 -3.09 33.47 -1.15
N GLU A 272 -1.86 32.99 -1.41
CA GLU A 272 -0.93 32.60 -0.36
C GLU A 272 -0.07 33.79 0.07
N ASP A 273 -0.41 34.35 1.22
CA ASP A 273 0.27 35.50 1.83
C ASP A 273 1.31 35.09 2.88
N ARG A 274 1.95 36.09 3.48
CA ARG A 274 2.98 35.92 4.51
C ARG A 274 2.45 35.18 5.74
N GLU A 275 1.25 35.52 6.22
CA GLU A 275 0.60 34.88 7.37
C GLU A 275 0.48 33.36 7.17
N LEU A 276 -0.06 32.93 6.02
CA LEU A 276 -0.18 31.51 5.73
C LEU A 276 1.18 30.81 5.55
N ALA A 277 2.15 31.49 4.93
CA ALA A 277 3.49 30.97 4.76
C ALA A 277 4.18 30.72 6.11
N ASP A 278 4.04 31.63 7.07
CA ASP A 278 4.60 31.53 8.42
C ASP A 278 3.97 30.37 9.19
N VAL A 279 2.64 30.21 9.14
CA VAL A 279 1.97 29.06 9.78
C VAL A 279 2.40 27.73 9.15
N LYS A 280 2.56 27.66 7.82
CA LYS A 280 3.10 26.46 7.16
C LYS A 280 4.53 26.15 7.59
N LYS A 281 5.37 27.17 7.75
CA LYS A 281 6.75 27.03 8.25
C LYS A 281 6.75 26.46 9.67
N THR A 282 5.90 26.98 10.55
CA THR A 282 5.75 26.49 11.92
C THR A 282 5.27 25.04 11.96
N VAL A 283 4.25 24.68 11.17
CA VAL A 283 3.80 23.28 11.01
C VAL A 283 4.94 22.37 10.56
N SER A 284 5.74 22.82 9.59
CA SER A 284 6.89 22.06 9.10
C SER A 284 7.97 21.88 10.17
N ASN A 285 8.24 22.89 10.99
CA ASN A 285 9.23 22.81 12.06
C ASN A 285 8.75 21.89 13.19
N LEU A 286 7.49 22.02 13.61
CA LEU A 286 6.88 21.13 14.61
C LEU A 286 6.88 19.68 14.14
N ALA A 287 6.63 19.42 12.85
CA ALA A 287 6.71 18.07 12.29
C ALA A 287 8.13 17.47 12.37
N LYS A 288 9.17 18.29 12.17
CA LYS A 288 10.57 17.84 12.32
C LYS A 288 10.87 17.51 13.78
N LEU A 289 10.48 18.37 14.71
CA LEU A 289 10.68 18.15 16.14
C LEU A 289 9.94 16.90 16.63
N LEU A 290 8.71 16.67 16.15
CA LEU A 290 7.89 15.52 16.56
C LEU A 290 8.48 14.19 16.09
N ARG A 291 9.27 14.19 15.01
CA ARG A 291 10.01 12.99 14.60
C ARG A 291 11.15 12.65 15.55
N ILE A 292 11.83 13.68 16.07
CA ILE A 292 12.90 13.51 17.05
C ILE A 292 12.31 13.08 18.40
N ASN A 293 11.14 13.63 18.76
CA ASN A 293 10.50 13.42 20.06
C ASN A 293 9.04 12.95 19.91
N PRO A 294 8.78 11.70 19.49
CA PRO A 294 7.43 11.24 19.12
C PRO A 294 6.45 11.16 20.30
N TYR A 295 6.95 10.98 21.53
CA TYR A 295 6.14 10.82 22.74
C TYR A 295 5.85 12.15 23.46
N ASN A 296 6.38 13.28 22.98
CA ASN A 296 6.12 14.57 23.60
C ASN A 296 4.69 15.05 23.29
N LEU A 297 3.77 14.86 24.25
CA LEU A 297 2.34 15.20 24.12
C LEU A 297 2.12 16.69 23.83
N ASN A 298 2.87 17.58 24.47
CA ASN A 298 2.75 19.03 24.23
C ASN A 298 3.12 19.40 22.80
N LEU A 299 4.21 18.82 22.28
CA LEU A 299 4.65 19.03 20.91
C LEU A 299 3.63 18.49 19.89
N ARG A 300 3.05 17.32 20.16
CA ARG A 300 1.98 16.73 19.35
C ARG A 300 0.73 17.62 19.33
N ASN A 301 0.31 18.12 20.48
CA ASN A 301 -0.84 19.02 20.60
C ASN A 301 -0.61 20.33 19.85
N ASN A 302 0.58 20.92 20.00
CA ASN A 302 0.99 22.12 19.26
C ASN A 302 0.97 21.89 17.74
N PHE A 303 1.52 20.77 17.28
CA PHE A 303 1.49 20.39 15.86
C PHE A 303 0.06 20.26 15.32
N LEU A 304 -0.82 19.58 16.06
CA LEU A 304 -2.23 19.40 15.66
C LEU A 304 -2.99 20.73 15.67
N GLY A 305 -2.75 21.59 16.66
CA GLY A 305 -3.30 22.94 16.73
C GLY A 305 -2.92 23.78 15.52
N HIS A 306 -1.63 23.82 15.17
CA HIS A 306 -1.15 24.56 14.00
C HIS A 306 -1.63 23.96 12.67
N CYS A 307 -1.80 22.63 12.59
CA CYS A 307 -2.43 22.01 11.43
C CYS A 307 -3.89 22.45 11.26
N LYS A 308 -4.67 22.53 12.35
CA LYS A 308 -6.05 23.04 12.32
C LYS A 308 -6.08 24.51 11.92
N LEU A 309 -5.20 25.34 12.48
CA LEU A 309 -5.07 26.75 12.13
C LEU A 309 -4.73 26.94 10.65
N CYS A 310 -3.74 26.20 10.14
CA CYS A 310 -3.34 26.22 8.72
C CYS A 310 -4.52 25.89 7.79
N LYS A 311 -5.30 24.84 8.12
CA LYS A 311 -6.50 24.48 7.36
C LYS A 311 -7.55 25.60 7.36
N LYS A 312 -7.82 26.22 8.52
CA LYS A 312 -8.75 27.36 8.64
C LYS A 312 -8.29 28.56 7.81
N LEU A 313 -7.00 28.91 7.88
CA LEU A 313 -6.42 30.00 7.10
C LEU A 313 -6.51 29.75 5.60
N ILE A 314 -6.16 28.54 5.13
CA ILE A 314 -6.31 28.18 3.71
C ILE A 314 -7.75 28.38 3.24
N LYS A 315 -8.74 27.92 4.03
CA LYS A 315 -10.16 28.10 3.68
C LYS A 315 -10.54 29.58 3.63
N ARG A 316 -10.18 30.36 4.65
CA ARG A 316 -10.46 31.80 4.73
C ARG A 316 -9.86 32.56 3.54
N LYS A 317 -8.58 32.37 3.25
CA LYS A 317 -7.87 33.08 2.18
C LYS A 317 -8.38 32.71 0.78
N LYS A 318 -8.73 31.43 0.56
CA LYS A 318 -9.40 31.02 -0.68
C LYS A 318 -10.74 31.72 -0.88
N ASN A 319 -11.59 31.71 0.14
CA ASN A 319 -12.90 32.35 0.06
C ASN A 319 -12.78 33.87 -0.15
N GLN A 320 -11.79 34.51 0.49
CA GLN A 320 -11.52 35.94 0.31
C GLN A 320 -11.10 36.23 -1.13
N PHE A 321 -10.15 35.45 -1.66
CA PHE A 321 -9.69 35.58 -3.04
C PHE A 321 -10.81 35.32 -4.05
N GLU A 322 -11.64 34.30 -3.84
CA GLU A 322 -12.82 34.05 -4.68
C GLU A 322 -13.77 35.24 -4.68
N LYS A 323 -14.09 35.81 -3.51
CA LYS A 323 -14.93 37.01 -3.41
C LYS A 323 -14.32 38.22 -4.12
N GLU A 324 -13.01 38.41 -4.00
CA GLU A 324 -12.29 39.49 -4.67
C GLU A 324 -12.35 39.34 -6.20
N ILE A 325 -12.11 38.14 -6.72
CA ILE A 325 -12.24 37.84 -8.15
C ILE A 325 -13.68 38.06 -8.63
N PHE A 326 -14.69 37.59 -7.89
CA PHE A 326 -16.10 37.83 -8.25
C PHE A 326 -16.46 39.32 -8.25
N SER A 327 -15.93 40.10 -7.29
CA SER A 327 -16.14 41.54 -7.24
C SER A 327 -15.49 42.26 -8.42
N GLN A 328 -14.26 41.89 -8.77
CA GLN A 328 -13.54 42.43 -9.93
C GLN A 328 -14.26 42.09 -11.24
N LEU A 329 -14.68 40.83 -11.40
CA LEU A 329 -15.47 40.40 -12.55
C LEU A 329 -16.80 41.16 -12.64
N SER A 330 -17.52 41.31 -11.53
CA SER A 330 -18.80 42.06 -11.53
C SER A 330 -18.60 43.53 -11.95
N ALA A 331 -17.53 44.18 -11.51
CA ALA A 331 -17.20 45.55 -11.92
C ALA A 331 -16.78 45.67 -13.39
N LEU A 332 -16.07 44.66 -13.91
CA LEU A 332 -15.69 44.59 -15.32
C LEU A 332 -16.89 44.37 -16.24
N ARG A 333 -17.88 43.59 -15.81
CA ARG A 333 -19.11 43.37 -16.58
C ARG A 333 -19.81 44.68 -16.97
N ASP A 334 -19.78 45.66 -16.07
CA ASP A 334 -20.45 46.95 -16.28
C ASP A 334 -19.56 47.98 -16.99
N THR A 335 -18.23 47.85 -16.90
CA THR A 335 -17.27 48.85 -17.43
C THR A 335 -16.61 48.46 -18.74
N ASP A 336 -16.24 47.19 -18.92
CA ASP A 336 -15.63 46.65 -20.16
C ASP A 336 -16.06 45.18 -20.40
N PRO A 337 -17.21 44.95 -21.05
CA PRO A 337 -17.74 43.61 -21.29
C PRO A 337 -16.86 42.72 -22.18
N LYS A 338 -15.88 43.28 -22.91
CA LYS A 338 -14.95 42.49 -23.75
C LYS A 338 -13.77 41.96 -22.94
N GLN A 339 -13.41 42.62 -21.85
CA GLN A 339 -12.34 42.19 -20.94
C GLN A 339 -12.85 41.22 -19.85
N TYR A 340 -14.14 41.32 -19.50
CA TYR A 340 -14.88 40.37 -18.65
C TYR A 340 -14.88 38.95 -19.24
#